data_AF-A0A350PBQ1-F1
#
_entry.id   AF-A0A350PBQ1-F1
#
_cell.length_a   1.000
_cell.length_b   1.000
_cell.length_c   1.000
_cell.angle_alpha   90.00
_cell.angle_beta   90.00
_cell.angle_gamma   90.00
#
_symmetry.space_group_name_H-M   'P 1'
#
loop_
_entity.id
_entity.type
_entity.pdbx_description
1 polymer ?
#
loop_
_entity_poly.entity_id
_entity_poly.type
_entity_poly.pdbx_seq_one_letter_code
_entity_poly.pdbx_strand_id
1 'polypeptide(L)'
;VHLLNQQEGEVEENKINEVQSLIVNAYKNNNIIHSKSIKALYLEKLRKKNERYAAYTFSYFYGNRQNHIDFILAAFDGLLFEKGYRDLNLRTNKELAHELIEDLKESKSEAEGLLEQSVLESTDIVERLEIILEKYKEDFSTQLKSQNDEFGKLVQTTSESLSNIEAVYDKKLAVQSSVRYWKAKAKSHKDFLDKFYWIFGSIISVSALIIFLQIKYLFKGYGVDTPPPYWLAAIVILTMAVAIWLVRVLAKIMLSNIHLRTDADERRVMILTYLSLLRRENAITEEDRKVILQTLFRPSATGIIKDDNLPTFLWDKFTST
;
A
#
# COMPACT_ATOMS: atom_id res chain seq x y z
N VAL A 1 -42.90 53.49 -55.49
CA VAL A 1 -42.35 54.87 -55.47
C VAL A 1 -42.88 55.65 -54.27
N HIS A 2 -44.20 55.70 -54.03
CA HIS A 2 -44.74 56.49 -52.89
C HIS A 2 -44.35 55.98 -51.49
N LEU A 3 -44.23 54.65 -51.31
CA LEU A 3 -43.83 54.03 -50.04
C LEU A 3 -42.32 54.12 -49.75
N LEU A 4 -41.48 54.20 -50.79
CA LEU A 4 -40.02 54.33 -50.63
C LEU A 4 -39.63 55.76 -50.23
N ASN A 5 -40.28 56.78 -50.80
CA ASN A 5 -40.08 58.18 -50.38
C ASN A 5 -40.59 58.46 -48.95
N GLN A 6 -41.60 57.72 -48.48
CA GLN A 6 -42.10 57.84 -47.11
C GLN A 6 -41.12 57.24 -46.10
N GLN A 7 -40.48 56.11 -46.45
CA GLN A 7 -39.45 55.49 -45.60
C GLN A 7 -38.15 56.31 -45.57
N GLU A 8 -37.71 56.91 -46.68
CA GLU A 8 -36.54 57.81 -46.66
C GLU A 8 -36.80 59.07 -45.84
N GLY A 9 -37.99 59.67 -45.95
CA GLY A 9 -38.39 60.83 -45.14
C GLY A 9 -38.45 60.53 -43.64
N GLU A 10 -39.03 59.38 -43.23
CA GLU A 10 -39.05 58.96 -41.83
C GLU A 10 -37.65 58.64 -41.28
N VAL A 11 -36.75 58.10 -42.10
CA VAL A 11 -35.37 57.79 -41.68
C VAL A 11 -34.54 59.06 -41.51
N GLU A 12 -34.70 60.07 -42.37
CA GLU A 12 -34.04 61.37 -42.20
C GLU A 12 -34.59 62.14 -41.00
N GLU A 13 -35.91 62.16 -40.82
CA GLU A 13 -36.55 62.86 -39.70
C GLU A 13 -36.19 62.21 -38.35
N ASN A 14 -36.11 60.87 -38.30
CA ASN A 14 -35.65 60.17 -37.10
C ASN A 14 -34.16 60.43 -36.78
N LYS A 15 -33.29 60.51 -37.79
CA LYS A 15 -31.87 60.87 -37.57
C LYS A 15 -31.71 62.31 -37.09
N ILE A 16 -32.50 63.23 -37.63
CA ILE A 16 -32.50 64.64 -37.18
C ILE A 16 -32.99 64.72 -35.73
N ASN A 17 -34.07 64.00 -35.40
CA ASN A 17 -34.59 63.95 -34.03
C ASN A 17 -33.61 63.30 -33.05
N GLU A 18 -32.87 62.27 -33.47
CA GLU A 18 -31.85 61.62 -32.66
C GLU A 18 -30.66 62.54 -32.40
N VAL A 19 -30.13 63.20 -33.44
CA VAL A 19 -29.06 64.20 -33.30
C VAL A 19 -29.52 65.38 -32.44
N GLN A 20 -30.76 65.84 -32.64
CA GLN A 20 -31.34 66.89 -31.81
C GLN A 20 -31.48 66.45 -30.35
N SER A 21 -31.89 65.21 -30.10
CA SER A 21 -31.98 64.64 -28.75
C SER A 21 -30.63 64.52 -28.07
N LEU A 22 -29.58 64.14 -28.81
CA LEU A 22 -28.20 64.05 -28.33
C LEU A 22 -27.64 65.44 -28.00
N ILE A 23 -27.87 66.43 -28.87
CA ILE A 23 -27.46 67.82 -28.63
C ILE A 23 -28.22 68.40 -27.42
N VAL A 24 -29.52 68.16 -27.33
CA VAL A 24 -30.37 68.63 -26.21
C VAL A 24 -29.97 67.95 -24.90
N ASN A 25 -29.69 66.64 -24.91
CA ASN A 25 -29.23 65.92 -23.71
C ASN A 25 -27.82 66.37 -23.29
N ALA A 26 -26.92 66.60 -24.23
CA ALA A 26 -25.59 67.11 -23.94
C ALA A 26 -25.61 68.57 -23.46
N TYR A 27 -26.58 69.37 -23.90
CA TYR A 27 -26.85 70.71 -23.37
C TYR A 27 -27.47 70.66 -21.97
N LYS A 28 -28.44 69.78 -21.72
CA LYS A 28 -29.07 69.59 -20.40
C LYS A 28 -28.11 69.04 -19.35
N ASN A 29 -27.19 68.15 -19.73
CA ASN A 29 -26.19 67.57 -18.84
C ASN A 29 -24.90 68.41 -18.74
N ASN A 30 -24.90 69.66 -19.25
CA ASN A 30 -23.80 70.63 -19.14
C ASN A 30 -22.47 70.22 -19.80
N ASN A 31 -22.47 69.22 -20.70
CA ASN A 31 -21.24 68.65 -21.26
C ASN A 31 -20.71 69.39 -22.51
N ILE A 32 -21.53 70.16 -23.24
CA ILE A 32 -21.05 70.94 -24.40
C ILE A 32 -20.80 72.39 -24.01
N ILE A 33 -19.53 72.77 -23.94
CA ILE A 33 -19.08 74.14 -23.68
C ILE A 33 -19.03 74.90 -25.02
N HIS A 34 -20.13 75.56 -25.40
CA HIS A 34 -20.15 76.39 -26.62
C HIS A 34 -19.44 77.74 -26.41
N SER A 35 -18.93 78.34 -27.48
CA SER A 35 -18.05 79.54 -27.43
C SER A 35 -18.63 80.77 -26.72
N LYS A 36 -19.96 80.85 -26.60
CA LYS A 36 -20.68 81.94 -25.90
C LYS A 36 -21.09 81.59 -24.47
N SER A 37 -20.78 80.39 -23.98
CA SER A 37 -21.14 79.94 -22.63
C SER A 37 -20.24 80.59 -21.56
N ILE A 38 -20.74 80.72 -20.34
CA ILE A 38 -19.98 81.30 -19.22
C ILE A 38 -18.71 80.47 -18.92
N LYS A 39 -18.81 79.12 -19.02
CA LYS A 39 -17.66 78.21 -18.93
C LYS A 39 -16.63 78.48 -20.02
N ALA A 40 -17.05 78.71 -21.27
CA ALA A 40 -16.14 79.03 -22.37
C ALA A 40 -15.44 80.38 -22.20
N LEU A 41 -16.16 81.41 -21.77
CA LEU A 41 -15.60 82.74 -21.51
C LEU A 41 -14.57 82.69 -20.36
N TYR A 42 -14.85 81.91 -19.32
CA TYR A 42 -13.92 81.67 -18.22
C TYR A 42 -12.66 80.93 -18.69
N LEU A 43 -12.82 79.85 -19.46
CA LEU A 43 -11.70 79.10 -20.03
C LEU A 43 -10.89 79.95 -21.00
N GLU A 44 -11.51 80.84 -21.77
CA GLU A 44 -10.81 81.75 -22.67
C GLU A 44 -9.99 82.80 -21.91
N LYS A 45 -10.51 83.29 -20.77
CA LYS A 45 -9.76 84.14 -19.85
C LYS A 45 -8.56 83.41 -19.24
N LEU A 46 -8.73 82.15 -18.85
CA LEU A 46 -7.63 81.31 -18.36
C LEU A 46 -6.60 81.03 -19.45
N ARG A 47 -7.05 80.69 -20.67
CA ARG A 47 -6.19 80.41 -21.82
C ARG A 47 -5.26 81.57 -22.14
N LYS A 48 -5.78 82.82 -22.08
CA LYS A 48 -4.97 84.04 -22.27
C LYS A 48 -3.83 84.18 -21.26
N LYS A 49 -3.94 83.55 -20.08
CA LYS A 49 -2.89 83.55 -19.04
C LYS A 49 -1.99 82.33 -19.12
N ASN A 50 -2.58 81.14 -19.25
CA ASN A 50 -1.88 79.87 -19.32
C ASN A 50 -2.75 78.84 -20.05
N GLU A 51 -2.29 78.45 -21.24
CA GLU A 51 -3.01 77.52 -22.11
C GLU A 51 -3.12 76.10 -21.54
N ARG A 52 -2.04 75.59 -20.92
CA ARG A 52 -2.04 74.25 -20.31
C ARG A 52 -2.97 74.18 -19.11
N TYR A 53 -2.96 75.21 -18.28
CA TYR A 53 -3.84 75.29 -17.12
C TYR A 53 -5.32 75.33 -17.53
N ALA A 54 -5.65 76.12 -18.57
CA ALA A 54 -6.98 76.15 -19.13
C ALA A 54 -7.42 74.80 -19.72
N ALA A 55 -6.50 74.06 -20.35
CA ALA A 55 -6.78 72.71 -20.87
C ALA A 55 -7.09 71.71 -19.74
N TYR A 56 -6.37 71.78 -18.62
CA TYR A 56 -6.67 70.93 -17.46
C TYR A 56 -8.01 71.29 -16.80
N THR A 57 -8.32 72.59 -16.65
CA THR A 57 -9.63 73.04 -16.14
C THR A 57 -10.76 72.62 -17.08
N PHE A 58 -10.55 72.68 -18.39
CA PHE A 58 -11.50 72.16 -19.38
C PHE A 58 -11.71 70.64 -19.24
N SER A 59 -10.61 69.89 -19.08
CA SER A 59 -10.68 68.45 -18.89
C SER A 59 -11.44 68.06 -17.61
N TYR A 60 -11.33 68.85 -16.54
CA TYR A 60 -12.13 68.70 -15.33
C TYR A 60 -13.63 68.95 -15.60
N PHE A 61 -14.01 70.01 -16.33
CA PHE A 61 -15.43 70.26 -16.66
C PHE A 61 -16.07 69.15 -17.50
N TYR A 62 -15.25 68.39 -18.24
CA TYR A 62 -15.67 67.20 -18.97
C TYR A 62 -15.71 65.91 -18.13
N GLY A 63 -15.47 66.00 -16.82
CA GLY A 63 -15.57 64.88 -15.87
C GLY A 63 -14.31 64.00 -15.80
N ASN A 64 -13.20 64.40 -16.42
CA ASN A 64 -11.95 63.64 -16.35
C ASN A 64 -11.31 63.79 -14.96
N ARG A 65 -10.52 62.80 -14.52
CA ARG A 65 -9.78 62.81 -13.25
C ARG A 65 -8.35 62.32 -13.51
N GLN A 66 -7.35 63.12 -13.14
CA GLN A 66 -5.93 62.75 -13.30
C GLN A 66 -5.13 63.04 -12.03
N ASN A 67 -4.16 62.17 -11.71
CA ASN A 67 -3.27 62.32 -10.56
C ASN A 67 -2.01 63.12 -10.92
N HIS A 68 -2.18 64.34 -11.41
CA HIS A 68 -1.09 65.27 -11.69
C HIS A 68 -1.30 66.57 -10.91
N ILE A 69 -0.25 67.14 -10.31
CA ILE A 69 -0.40 68.29 -9.42
C ILE A 69 -1.01 69.51 -10.13
N ASP A 70 -0.61 69.76 -11.38
CA ASP A 70 -1.19 70.83 -12.21
C ASP A 70 -2.66 70.55 -12.56
N PHE A 71 -3.05 69.28 -12.71
CA PHE A 71 -4.45 68.91 -12.94
C PHE A 71 -5.27 69.15 -11.68
N ILE A 72 -4.77 68.75 -10.50
CA ILE A 72 -5.47 68.94 -9.22
C ILE A 72 -5.70 70.43 -8.96
N LEU A 73 -4.68 71.27 -9.18
CA LEU A 73 -4.79 72.72 -9.02
C LEU A 73 -5.76 73.36 -10.03
N ALA A 74 -5.76 72.90 -11.28
CA ALA A 74 -6.66 73.39 -12.33
C ALA A 74 -8.11 72.88 -12.15
N ALA A 75 -8.29 71.67 -11.64
CA ALA A 75 -9.58 71.07 -11.30
C ALA A 75 -10.19 71.75 -10.07
N PHE A 76 -9.38 72.04 -9.05
CA PHE A 76 -9.78 72.84 -7.90
C PHE A 76 -10.27 74.22 -8.35
N ASP A 77 -9.58 74.85 -9.31
CA ASP A 77 -9.97 76.16 -9.81
C ASP A 77 -11.23 76.14 -10.70
N GLY A 78 -11.45 75.04 -11.41
CA GLY A 78 -12.70 74.77 -12.12
C GLY A 78 -13.87 74.55 -11.15
N LEU A 79 -13.66 73.77 -10.09
CA LEU A 79 -14.65 73.55 -9.04
C LEU A 79 -15.05 74.87 -8.36
N LEU A 80 -14.06 75.72 -8.04
CA LEU A 80 -14.31 77.04 -7.47
C LEU A 80 -15.20 77.89 -8.39
N PHE A 81 -14.97 77.81 -9.70
CA PHE A 81 -15.82 78.49 -10.68
C PHE A 81 -17.24 77.92 -10.74
N GLU A 82 -17.42 76.59 -10.78
CA GLU A 82 -18.75 75.97 -10.85
C GLU A 82 -19.60 76.25 -9.61
N LYS A 83 -18.97 76.38 -8.45
CA LYS A 83 -19.62 76.75 -7.21
C LYS A 83 -19.86 78.25 -7.07
N GLY A 84 -19.56 79.05 -8.11
CA GLY A 84 -19.81 80.49 -8.15
C GLY A 84 -18.75 81.35 -7.45
N TYR A 85 -17.65 80.78 -6.98
CA TYR A 85 -16.60 81.49 -6.23
C TYR A 85 -15.62 82.28 -7.10
N ARG A 86 -15.71 82.17 -8.44
CA ARG A 86 -14.88 82.91 -9.40
C ARG A 86 -15.64 84.03 -10.14
N ASP A 87 -16.89 84.30 -9.76
CA ASP A 87 -17.67 85.38 -10.37
C ASP A 87 -17.09 86.77 -10.03
N LEU A 88 -17.28 87.72 -10.94
CA LEU A 88 -16.57 89.02 -11.03
C LEU A 88 -16.86 90.03 -9.90
N ASN A 89 -17.48 89.63 -8.79
CA ASN A 89 -17.65 90.46 -7.60
C ASN A 89 -17.27 89.68 -6.33
N LEU A 90 -16.03 89.91 -5.89
CA LEU A 90 -15.52 89.53 -4.58
C LEU A 90 -16.35 90.18 -3.46
N ARG A 91 -17.41 89.53 -2.97
CA ARG A 91 -18.05 89.86 -1.68
C ARG A 91 -19.06 88.83 -1.16
N THR A 92 -18.74 87.55 -1.24
CA THR A 92 -19.37 86.44 -0.48
C THR A 92 -18.41 85.25 -0.59
N ASN A 93 -17.97 84.55 0.45
CA ASN A 93 -18.48 84.47 1.80
C ASN A 93 -17.37 83.86 2.69
N LYS A 94 -16.99 84.55 3.77
CA LYS A 94 -16.01 84.03 4.76
C LYS A 94 -16.57 82.78 5.45
N GLU A 95 -17.88 82.66 5.55
CA GLU A 95 -18.60 81.49 6.08
C GLU A 95 -18.42 80.24 5.20
N LEU A 96 -18.53 80.35 3.87
CA LEU A 96 -18.42 79.18 2.98
C LEU A 96 -17.00 78.59 2.94
N ALA A 97 -15.98 79.45 3.05
CA ALA A 97 -14.60 78.99 3.23
C ALA A 97 -14.38 78.38 4.62
N HIS A 98 -15.11 78.82 5.64
CA HIS A 98 -15.05 78.24 6.97
C HIS A 98 -15.72 76.86 7.02
N GLU A 99 -16.90 76.72 6.42
CA GLU A 99 -17.66 75.47 6.28
C GLU A 99 -16.82 74.40 5.55
N LEU A 100 -16.20 74.76 4.42
CA LEU A 100 -15.30 73.83 3.72
C LEU A 100 -14.08 73.43 4.56
N ILE A 101 -13.52 74.35 5.35
CA ILE A 101 -12.38 74.05 6.24
C ILE A 101 -12.82 73.19 7.42
N GLU A 102 -14.04 73.34 7.92
CA GLU A 102 -14.62 72.47 8.95
C GLU A 102 -14.85 71.05 8.40
N ASP A 103 -15.51 70.90 7.24
CA ASP A 103 -15.72 69.60 6.59
C ASP A 103 -14.39 68.87 6.31
N LEU A 104 -13.36 69.61 5.88
CA LEU A 104 -12.04 69.03 5.65
C LEU A 104 -11.33 68.62 6.95
N LYS A 105 -11.57 69.33 8.05
CA LYS A 105 -11.04 68.93 9.37
C LYS A 105 -11.77 67.70 9.91
N GLU A 106 -13.09 67.65 9.74
CA GLU A 106 -13.93 66.53 10.18
C GLU A 106 -13.59 65.25 9.40
N SER A 107 -13.58 65.32 8.06
CA SER A 107 -13.20 64.16 7.23
C SER A 107 -11.76 63.71 7.45
N LYS A 108 -10.83 64.63 7.74
CA LYS A 108 -9.46 64.27 8.12
C LYS A 108 -9.44 63.53 9.46
N SER A 109 -10.16 64.04 10.47
CA SER A 109 -10.24 63.40 11.79
C SER A 109 -10.88 62.01 11.70
N GLU A 110 -11.90 61.84 10.87
CA GLU A 110 -12.54 60.56 10.60
C GLU A 110 -11.57 59.58 9.92
N ALA A 111 -10.84 60.05 8.91
CA ALA A 111 -9.82 59.25 8.22
C ALA A 111 -8.65 58.84 9.16
N GLU A 112 -8.20 59.73 10.03
CA GLU A 112 -7.18 59.43 11.05
C GLU A 112 -7.68 58.39 12.06
N GLY A 113 -8.94 58.49 12.52
CA GLY A 113 -9.54 57.51 13.42
C GLY A 113 -9.72 56.12 12.78
N LEU A 114 -10.17 56.07 11.52
CA LEU A 114 -10.28 54.80 10.77
C LEU A 114 -8.91 54.15 10.54
N LEU A 115 -7.88 54.97 10.26
CA LEU A 115 -6.51 54.47 10.10
C LEU A 115 -5.96 53.92 11.41
N GLU A 116 -6.17 54.60 12.53
CA GLU A 116 -5.74 54.15 13.85
C GLU A 116 -6.42 52.83 14.25
N GLN A 117 -7.74 52.71 14.02
CA GLN A 117 -8.46 51.46 14.25
C GLN A 117 -7.93 50.33 13.37
N SER A 118 -7.70 50.59 12.07
CA SER A 118 -7.16 49.59 11.15
C SER A 118 -5.75 49.11 11.53
N VAL A 119 -4.91 50.02 12.05
CA VAL A 119 -3.58 49.68 12.58
C VAL A 119 -3.70 48.80 13.82
N LEU A 120 -4.58 49.15 14.77
CA LEU A 120 -4.82 48.36 15.98
C LEU A 120 -5.30 46.93 15.65
N GLU A 121 -6.30 46.81 14.77
CA GLU A 121 -6.81 45.51 14.31
C GLU A 121 -5.73 44.68 13.61
N SER A 122 -4.94 45.31 12.75
CA SER A 122 -3.83 44.64 12.06
C SER A 122 -2.77 44.12 13.04
N THR A 123 -2.51 44.87 14.11
CA THR A 123 -1.50 44.50 15.12
C THR A 123 -1.98 43.30 15.95
N ASP A 124 -3.25 43.29 16.38
CA ASP A 124 -3.87 42.14 17.09
C ASP A 124 -3.90 40.88 16.19
N ILE A 125 -4.18 41.03 14.89
CA ILE A 125 -4.14 39.91 13.94
C ILE A 125 -2.73 39.33 13.83
N VAL A 126 -1.70 40.18 13.73
CA VAL A 126 -0.30 39.72 13.65
C VAL A 126 0.11 38.97 14.93
N GLU A 127 -0.25 39.48 16.10
CA GLU A 127 0.05 38.83 17.37
C GLU A 127 -0.64 37.45 17.49
N ARG A 128 -1.92 37.35 17.12
CA ARG A 128 -2.65 36.07 17.08
C ARG A 128 -2.02 35.08 16.11
N LEU A 129 -1.59 35.54 14.93
CA LEU A 129 -0.95 34.68 13.94
C LEU A 129 0.38 34.14 14.46
N GLU A 130 1.16 34.94 15.18
CA GLU A 130 2.43 34.50 15.77
C GLU A 130 2.21 33.42 16.83
N ILE A 131 1.21 33.59 17.71
CA ILE A 131 0.82 32.57 18.70
C ILE A 131 0.37 31.27 18.02
N ILE A 132 -0.45 31.36 16.96
CA ILE A 132 -0.92 30.18 16.21
C ILE A 132 0.25 29.47 15.53
N LEU A 133 1.19 30.23 14.94
CA LEU A 133 2.36 29.67 14.27
C LEU A 133 3.29 28.93 15.22
N GLU A 134 3.58 29.50 16.40
CA GLU A 134 4.38 28.82 17.40
C GLU A 134 3.71 27.55 17.91
N LYS A 135 2.40 27.60 18.20
CA LYS A 135 1.66 26.40 18.58
C LYS A 135 1.68 25.32 17.49
N TYR A 136 1.49 25.71 16.22
CA TYR A 136 1.54 24.77 15.09
C TYR A 136 2.93 24.15 14.93
N LYS A 137 4.01 24.91 15.12
CA LYS A 137 5.39 24.38 15.09
C LYS A 137 5.61 23.37 16.21
N GLU A 138 5.17 23.70 17.43
CA GLU A 138 5.31 22.82 18.59
C GLU A 138 4.51 21.52 18.39
N ASP A 139 3.24 21.61 18.02
CA ASP A 139 2.37 20.47 17.73
C ASP A 139 2.94 19.61 16.60
N PHE A 140 3.40 20.23 15.51
CA PHE A 140 4.01 19.53 14.38
C PHE A 140 5.31 18.82 14.77
N SER A 141 6.17 19.47 15.56
CA SER A 141 7.42 18.87 16.04
C SER A 141 7.17 17.67 16.96
N THR A 142 6.14 17.77 17.80
CA THR A 142 5.72 16.70 18.72
C THR A 142 5.13 15.53 17.94
N GLN A 143 4.27 15.81 16.96
CA GLN A 143 3.67 14.81 16.07
C GLN A 143 4.75 14.07 15.26
N LEU A 144 5.75 14.79 14.71
CA LEU A 144 6.86 14.19 13.97
C LEU A 144 7.70 13.26 14.85
N LYS A 145 8.02 13.68 16.09
CA LYS A 145 8.74 12.83 17.04
C LYS A 145 7.94 11.56 17.36
N SER A 146 6.65 11.71 17.68
CA SER A 146 5.76 10.59 17.99
C SER A 146 5.68 9.59 16.83
N GLN A 147 5.47 10.08 15.60
CA GLN A 147 5.43 9.22 14.41
C GLN A 147 6.77 8.52 14.16
N ASN A 148 7.89 9.22 14.33
CA ASN A 148 9.20 8.63 14.13
C ASN A 148 9.52 7.54 15.17
N ASP A 149 9.12 7.77 16.43
CA ASP A 149 9.25 6.77 17.50
C ASP A 149 8.34 5.55 17.26
N GLU A 150 7.09 5.76 16.85
CA GLU A 150 6.18 4.68 16.48
C GLU A 150 6.68 3.89 15.27
N PHE A 151 7.15 4.57 14.23
CA PHE A 151 7.73 3.94 13.05
C PHE A 151 9.00 3.17 13.41
N GLY A 152 9.88 3.75 14.24
CA GLY A 152 11.08 3.08 14.75
C GLY A 152 10.73 1.80 15.53
N LYS A 153 9.74 1.87 16.43
CA LYS A 153 9.23 0.69 17.16
C LYS A 153 8.63 -0.35 16.23
N LEU A 154 7.88 0.07 15.22
CA LEU A 154 7.27 -0.84 14.24
C LEU A 154 8.35 -1.54 13.40
N VAL A 155 9.35 -0.80 12.92
CA VAL A 155 10.49 -1.34 12.17
C VAL A 155 11.26 -2.33 13.02
N GLN A 156 11.56 -1.98 14.27
CA GLN A 156 12.28 -2.85 15.19
C GLN A 156 11.48 -4.13 15.48
N THR A 157 10.21 -4.00 15.85
CA THR A 157 9.32 -5.15 16.13
C THR A 157 9.17 -6.04 14.91
N THR A 158 9.03 -5.45 13.71
CA THR A 158 8.93 -6.19 12.46
C THR A 158 10.24 -6.90 12.15
N SER A 159 11.39 -6.24 12.32
CA SER A 159 12.71 -6.84 12.12
C SER A 159 12.96 -8.01 13.06
N GLU A 160 12.64 -7.87 14.35
CA GLU A 160 12.76 -8.93 15.35
C GLU A 160 11.83 -10.12 15.01
N SER A 161 10.60 -9.83 14.62
CA SER A 161 9.63 -10.85 14.17
C SER A 161 10.13 -11.57 12.91
N LEU A 162 10.66 -10.84 11.91
CA LEU A 162 11.16 -11.41 10.67
C LEU A 162 12.36 -12.33 10.93
N SER A 163 13.30 -11.88 11.76
CA SER A 163 14.48 -12.67 12.17
C SER A 163 14.07 -13.94 12.93
N ASN A 164 13.06 -13.85 13.81
CA ASN A 164 12.53 -15.01 14.51
C ASN A 164 11.82 -15.98 13.53
N ILE A 165 11.07 -15.46 12.56
CA ILE A 165 10.43 -16.27 11.50
C ILE A 165 11.49 -16.95 10.63
N GLU A 166 12.55 -16.26 10.23
CA GLU A 166 13.65 -16.80 9.42
C GLU A 166 14.37 -17.95 10.17
N ALA A 167 14.74 -17.73 11.44
CA ALA A 167 15.34 -18.74 12.29
C ALA A 167 14.44 -19.97 12.51
N VAL A 168 13.11 -19.77 12.59
CA VAL A 168 12.12 -20.85 12.65
C VAL A 168 11.94 -21.53 11.29
N TYR A 169 12.01 -20.79 10.19
CA TYR A 169 11.79 -21.29 8.83
C TYR A 169 12.94 -22.17 8.34
N ASP A 170 14.19 -21.78 8.60
CA ASP A 170 15.38 -22.59 8.33
C ASP A 170 15.36 -23.90 9.10
N LYS A 171 15.01 -23.86 10.39
CA LYS A 171 14.79 -25.06 11.21
C LYS A 171 13.65 -25.92 10.65
N LYS A 172 12.57 -25.31 10.17
CA LYS A 172 11.42 -26.02 9.60
C LYS A 172 11.77 -26.71 8.27
N LEU A 173 12.60 -26.11 7.43
CA LEU A 173 13.07 -26.68 6.15
C LEU A 173 13.95 -27.91 6.35
N ALA A 174 14.93 -27.82 7.25
CA ALA A 174 15.82 -28.94 7.58
C ALA A 174 15.08 -30.11 8.26
N VAL A 175 14.05 -29.82 9.05
CA VAL A 175 13.22 -30.86 9.68
C VAL A 175 12.19 -31.44 8.71
N GLN A 176 11.66 -30.62 7.79
CA GLN A 176 10.71 -31.12 6.79
C GLN A 176 11.38 -32.09 5.82
N SER A 177 12.67 -31.89 5.47
CA SER A 177 13.41 -32.83 4.63
C SER A 177 13.56 -34.20 5.31
N SER A 178 13.92 -34.25 6.60
CA SER A 178 14.08 -35.51 7.34
C SER A 178 12.73 -36.23 7.57
N VAL A 179 11.67 -35.49 7.91
CA VAL A 179 10.31 -36.05 8.02
C VAL A 179 9.84 -36.61 6.67
N ARG A 180 10.08 -35.90 5.56
CA ARG A 180 9.77 -36.39 4.21
C ARG A 180 10.55 -37.65 3.87
N TYR A 181 11.85 -37.71 4.20
CA TYR A 181 12.68 -38.88 3.97
C TYR A 181 12.12 -40.12 4.69
N TRP A 182 11.88 -40.05 6.00
CA TRP A 182 11.38 -41.19 6.77
C TRP A 182 9.97 -41.60 6.36
N LYS A 183 9.11 -40.63 6.00
CA LYS A 183 7.80 -40.92 5.40
C LYS A 183 7.92 -41.66 4.07
N ALA A 184 8.82 -41.22 3.19
CA ALA A 184 9.07 -41.88 1.90
C ALA A 184 9.66 -43.29 2.10
N LYS A 185 10.57 -43.47 3.06
CA LYS A 185 11.17 -44.76 3.40
C LYS A 185 10.16 -45.76 3.95
N ALA A 186 9.31 -45.32 4.88
CA ALA A 186 8.20 -46.14 5.40
C ALA A 186 7.24 -46.56 4.27
N LYS A 187 6.92 -45.62 3.36
CA LYS A 187 6.12 -45.92 2.17
C LYS A 187 6.80 -46.93 1.25
N SER A 188 8.10 -46.79 0.99
CA SER A 188 8.85 -47.75 0.17
C SER A 188 8.80 -49.17 0.72
N HIS A 189 8.95 -49.36 2.03
CA HIS A 189 8.83 -50.68 2.65
C HIS A 189 7.39 -51.20 2.62
N LYS A 190 6.38 -50.32 2.76
CA LYS A 190 4.97 -50.71 2.57
C LYS A 190 4.71 -51.18 1.14
N ASP A 191 5.15 -50.42 0.14
CA ASP A 191 4.95 -50.75 -1.28
C ASP A 191 5.68 -52.06 -1.64
N PHE A 192 6.84 -52.32 -1.03
CA PHE A 192 7.52 -53.62 -1.13
C PHE A 192 6.69 -54.74 -0.52
N LEU A 193 6.18 -54.57 0.71
CA LEU A 193 5.35 -55.57 1.40
C LEU A 193 4.08 -55.90 0.61
N ASP A 194 3.39 -54.89 0.09
CA ASP A 194 2.17 -55.06 -0.71
C ASP A 194 2.41 -55.96 -1.93
N LYS A 195 3.56 -55.79 -2.62
CA LYS A 195 3.98 -56.68 -3.73
C LYS A 195 4.45 -58.05 -3.21
N PHE A 196 5.17 -58.07 -2.10
CA PHE A 196 5.73 -59.28 -1.52
C PHE A 196 4.65 -60.24 -1.01
N TYR A 197 3.50 -59.74 -0.53
CA TYR A 197 2.36 -60.58 -0.15
C TYR A 197 1.85 -61.46 -1.30
N TRP A 198 1.78 -60.91 -2.52
CA TRP A 198 1.39 -61.67 -3.71
C TRP A 198 2.42 -62.75 -4.06
N ILE A 199 3.71 -62.40 -3.97
CA ILE A 199 4.81 -63.35 -4.23
C ILE A 199 4.80 -64.48 -3.19
N PHE A 200 4.65 -64.13 -1.91
CA PHE A 200 4.58 -65.08 -0.80
C PHE A 200 3.41 -66.06 -0.95
N GLY A 201 2.22 -65.55 -1.25
CA GLY A 201 1.04 -66.38 -1.50
C GLY A 201 1.20 -67.28 -2.73
N SER A 202 1.80 -66.77 -3.80
CA SER A 202 2.08 -67.54 -5.02
C SER A 202 3.05 -68.69 -4.76
N ILE A 203 4.14 -68.46 -4.02
CA ILE A 203 5.13 -69.50 -3.69
C ILE A 203 4.51 -70.61 -2.83
N ILE A 204 3.67 -70.26 -1.85
CA ILE A 204 2.94 -71.25 -1.04
C ILE A 204 2.00 -72.08 -1.92
N SER A 205 1.25 -71.42 -2.80
CA SER A 205 0.31 -72.09 -3.71
C SER A 205 1.02 -73.04 -4.68
N VAL A 206 2.13 -72.60 -5.28
CA VAL A 206 2.95 -73.43 -6.19
C VAL A 206 3.58 -74.60 -5.43
N SER A 207 4.09 -74.39 -4.23
CA SER A 207 4.67 -75.46 -3.40
C SER A 207 3.62 -76.53 -3.06
N ALA A 208 2.41 -76.11 -2.68
CA ALA A 208 1.31 -77.01 -2.42
C ALA A 208 0.89 -77.80 -3.68
N LEU A 209 0.84 -77.14 -4.84
CA LEU A 209 0.56 -77.80 -6.12
C LEU A 209 1.64 -78.83 -6.50
N ILE A 210 2.92 -78.49 -6.33
CA ILE A 210 4.04 -79.42 -6.59
C ILE A 210 3.91 -80.66 -5.71
N ILE A 211 3.69 -80.50 -4.41
CA ILE A 211 3.51 -81.62 -3.47
C ILE A 211 2.29 -82.45 -3.87
N PHE A 212 1.17 -81.82 -4.23
CA PHE A 212 -0.04 -82.52 -4.68
C PHE A 212 0.21 -83.35 -5.95
N LEU A 213 0.85 -82.77 -6.97
CA LEU A 213 1.20 -83.48 -8.21
C LEU A 213 2.19 -84.61 -7.94
N GLN A 214 3.18 -84.36 -7.10
CA GLN A 214 4.18 -85.35 -6.70
C GLN A 214 3.52 -86.56 -6.04
N ILE A 215 2.59 -86.36 -5.10
CA ILE A 215 1.82 -87.46 -4.49
C ILE A 215 0.99 -88.19 -5.57
N LYS A 216 0.25 -87.45 -6.40
CA LYS A 216 -0.62 -88.03 -7.44
C LYS A 216 0.15 -88.90 -8.44
N TYR A 217 1.35 -88.47 -8.87
CA TYR A 217 2.12 -89.17 -9.89
C TYR A 217 3.02 -90.27 -9.30
N LEU A 218 3.71 -90.01 -8.18
CA LEU A 218 4.62 -91.00 -7.58
C LEU A 218 3.89 -92.19 -6.97
N PHE A 219 2.68 -91.99 -6.47
CA PHE A 219 1.86 -93.05 -5.88
C PHE A 219 0.85 -93.64 -6.87
N LYS A 220 0.89 -93.23 -8.15
CA LYS A 220 0.01 -93.76 -9.18
C LYS A 220 0.32 -95.25 -9.42
N GLY A 221 -0.67 -96.11 -9.18
CA GLY A 221 -0.55 -97.55 -9.40
C GLY A 221 -0.16 -98.36 -8.17
N TYR A 222 0.08 -97.71 -7.03
CA TYR A 222 0.20 -98.38 -5.73
C TYR A 222 -1.15 -98.38 -5.02
N GLY A 223 -1.53 -99.54 -4.47
CA GLY A 223 -2.79 -99.75 -3.75
C GLY A 223 -2.55 -100.42 -2.40
N VAL A 224 -3.63 -100.86 -1.74
CA VAL A 224 -3.55 -101.54 -0.43
C VAL A 224 -2.75 -102.84 -0.53
N ASP A 225 -2.87 -103.56 -1.65
CA ASP A 225 -2.21 -104.85 -1.86
C ASP A 225 -0.76 -104.74 -2.38
N THR A 226 -0.36 -103.55 -2.84
CA THR A 226 0.98 -103.28 -3.39
C THR A 226 1.53 -101.97 -2.81
N PRO A 227 2.14 -102.01 -1.62
CA PRO A 227 2.62 -100.81 -0.95
C PRO A 227 3.80 -100.18 -1.72
N PRO A 228 3.86 -98.84 -1.80
CA PRO A 228 4.96 -98.14 -2.45
C PRO A 228 6.25 -98.29 -1.64
N PRO A 229 7.42 -98.36 -2.29
CA PRO A 229 8.69 -98.40 -1.59
C PRO A 229 8.99 -97.10 -0.81
N TYR A 230 9.64 -97.23 0.34
CA TYR A 230 9.86 -96.12 1.30
C TYR A 230 10.63 -94.91 0.73
N TRP A 231 11.47 -95.10 -0.28
CA TRP A 231 12.23 -94.01 -0.90
C TRP A 231 11.32 -92.98 -1.60
N LEU A 232 10.15 -93.38 -2.13
CA LEU A 232 9.18 -92.45 -2.73
C LEU A 232 8.59 -91.50 -1.68
N ALA A 233 8.25 -92.04 -0.50
CA ALA A 233 7.79 -91.23 0.64
C ALA A 233 8.89 -90.28 1.14
N ALA A 234 10.16 -90.73 1.15
CA ALA A 234 11.30 -89.90 1.52
C ALA A 234 11.46 -88.66 0.61
N ILE A 235 11.23 -88.80 -0.71
CA ILE A 235 11.28 -87.67 -1.64
C ILE A 235 10.17 -86.64 -1.35
N VAL A 236 8.95 -87.09 -1.02
CA VAL A 236 7.85 -86.19 -0.67
C VAL A 236 8.14 -85.43 0.62
N ILE A 237 8.63 -86.14 1.65
CA ILE A 237 9.03 -85.54 2.92
C ILE A 237 10.14 -84.50 2.73
N LEU A 238 11.16 -84.83 1.92
CA LEU A 238 12.24 -83.89 1.59
C LEU A 238 11.71 -82.63 0.90
N THR A 239 10.82 -82.80 -0.08
CA THR A 239 10.21 -81.68 -0.82
C THR A 239 9.40 -80.77 0.12
N MET A 240 8.65 -81.38 1.04
CA MET A 240 7.90 -80.65 2.08
C MET A 240 8.83 -79.90 3.04
N ALA A 241 9.93 -80.52 3.48
CA ALA A 241 10.91 -79.88 4.35
C ALA A 241 11.56 -78.66 3.68
N VAL A 242 11.91 -78.75 2.39
CA VAL A 242 12.43 -77.64 1.60
C VAL A 242 11.39 -76.53 1.45
N ALA A 243 10.12 -76.86 1.18
CA ALA A 243 9.04 -75.88 1.10
C ALA A 243 8.83 -75.12 2.42
N ILE A 244 8.83 -75.83 3.55
CA ILE A 244 8.72 -75.22 4.89
C ILE A 244 9.91 -74.30 5.17
N TRP A 245 11.12 -74.74 4.83
CA TRP A 245 12.31 -73.92 4.98
C TRP A 245 12.24 -72.65 4.12
N LEU A 246 11.76 -72.75 2.88
CA LEU A 246 11.59 -71.60 1.98
C LEU A 246 10.56 -70.61 2.54
N VAL A 247 9.41 -71.09 3.03
CA VAL A 247 8.39 -70.25 3.69
C VAL A 247 8.98 -69.54 4.91
N ARG A 248 9.81 -70.22 5.70
CA ARG A 248 10.50 -69.62 6.85
C ARG A 248 11.44 -68.48 6.44
N VAL A 249 12.21 -68.66 5.37
CA VAL A 249 13.09 -67.61 4.83
C VAL A 249 12.27 -66.39 4.37
N LEU A 250 11.20 -66.62 3.61
CA LEU A 250 10.33 -65.54 3.14
C LEU A 250 9.64 -64.80 4.30
N ALA A 251 9.20 -65.53 5.33
CA ALA A 251 8.62 -64.95 6.53
C ALA A 251 9.62 -64.05 7.27
N LYS A 252 10.90 -64.45 7.37
CA LYS A 252 11.97 -63.60 7.93
C LYS A 252 12.16 -62.30 7.13
N ILE A 253 12.18 -62.37 5.81
CA ILE A 253 12.32 -61.20 4.93
C ILE A 253 11.12 -60.24 5.10
N MET A 254 9.91 -60.79 5.18
CA MET A 254 8.69 -60.02 5.41
C MET A 254 8.74 -59.31 6.76
N LEU A 255 9.05 -60.05 7.83
CA LEU A 255 9.13 -59.50 9.18
C LEU A 255 10.19 -58.41 9.27
N SER A 256 11.34 -58.58 8.61
CA SER A 256 12.38 -57.55 8.54
C SER A 256 11.88 -56.26 7.87
N ASN A 257 11.13 -56.36 6.77
CA ASN A 257 10.57 -55.19 6.09
C ASN A 257 9.45 -54.52 6.90
N ILE A 258 8.65 -55.29 7.65
CA ILE A 258 7.68 -54.75 8.61
C ILE A 258 8.40 -53.96 9.70
N HIS A 259 9.45 -54.52 10.31
CA HIS A 259 10.23 -53.82 11.32
C HIS A 259 10.89 -52.55 10.79
N LEU A 260 11.47 -52.58 9.59
CA LEU A 260 12.07 -51.41 8.95
C LEU A 260 11.05 -50.30 8.65
N ARG A 261 9.83 -50.68 8.25
CA ARG A 261 8.71 -49.75 8.10
C ARG A 261 8.34 -49.12 9.44
N THR A 262 8.15 -49.93 10.48
CA THR A 262 7.78 -49.47 11.81
C THR A 262 8.86 -48.55 12.40
N ASP A 263 10.15 -48.91 12.29
CA ASP A 263 11.28 -48.07 12.70
C ASP A 263 11.28 -46.71 11.97
N ALA A 264 11.00 -46.69 10.66
CA ALA A 264 10.87 -45.44 9.90
C ALA A 264 9.67 -44.59 10.35
N ASP A 265 8.54 -45.21 10.66
CA ASP A 265 7.36 -44.53 11.21
C ASP A 265 7.62 -43.97 12.62
N GLU A 266 8.27 -44.75 13.50
CA GLU A 266 8.66 -44.34 14.86
C GLU A 266 9.64 -43.17 14.84
N ARG A 267 10.67 -43.22 13.99
CA ARG A 267 11.62 -42.09 13.82
C ARG A 267 10.91 -40.84 13.33
N ARG A 268 9.94 -40.96 12.42
CA ARG A 268 9.14 -39.81 11.98
C ARG A 268 8.38 -39.19 13.15
N VAL A 269 7.71 -40.01 13.97
CA VAL A 269 6.97 -39.53 15.14
C VAL A 269 7.92 -38.86 16.13
N MET A 270 9.08 -39.46 16.40
CA MET A 270 10.09 -38.89 17.29
C MET A 270 10.59 -37.52 16.83
N ILE A 271 10.86 -37.34 15.53
CA ILE A 271 11.26 -36.04 14.95
C ILE A 271 10.16 -35.00 15.12
N LEU A 272 8.90 -35.38 14.86
CA LEU A 272 7.75 -34.48 15.02
C LEU A 272 7.52 -34.10 16.47
N THR A 273 7.65 -35.06 17.40
CA THR A 273 7.56 -34.81 18.84
C THR A 273 8.68 -33.89 19.30
N TYR A 274 9.93 -34.15 18.90
CA TYR A 274 11.06 -33.27 19.18
C TYR A 274 10.83 -31.84 18.66
N LEU A 275 10.31 -31.70 17.44
CA LEU A 275 9.96 -30.40 16.87
C LEU A 275 8.84 -29.71 17.67
N SER A 276 7.84 -30.47 18.13
CA SER A 276 6.75 -29.91 18.93
C SER A 276 7.24 -29.40 20.29
N LEU A 277 8.25 -30.07 20.88
CA LEU A 277 8.89 -29.66 22.12
C LEU A 277 9.78 -28.44 21.90
N LEU A 278 10.54 -28.38 20.80
CA LEU A 278 11.34 -27.20 20.43
C LEU A 278 10.52 -25.92 20.23
N ARG A 279 9.24 -26.05 19.89
CA ARG A 279 8.33 -24.90 19.73
C ARG A 279 7.91 -24.30 21.08
N ARG A 280 8.02 -25.04 22.19
CA ARG A 280 7.76 -24.51 23.53
C ARG A 280 9.05 -23.92 24.10
N GLU A 281 9.00 -22.67 24.55
CA GLU A 281 10.15 -22.05 25.24
C GLU A 281 10.51 -22.85 26.50
N ASN A 282 11.82 -23.05 26.74
CA ASN A 282 12.39 -23.78 27.89
C ASN A 282 11.95 -25.24 28.08
N ALA A 283 11.44 -25.92 27.04
CA ALA A 283 10.96 -27.30 27.19
C ALA A 283 12.02 -28.40 27.08
N ILE A 284 13.23 -28.10 26.59
CA ILE A 284 14.29 -29.11 26.34
C ILE A 284 15.64 -28.54 26.79
N THR A 285 16.36 -29.27 27.65
CA THR A 285 17.76 -28.95 28.01
C THR A 285 18.74 -29.45 26.93
N GLU A 286 20.00 -28.98 26.93
CA GLU A 286 21.00 -29.48 25.99
C GLU A 286 21.36 -30.97 26.24
N GLU A 287 21.24 -31.45 27.49
CA GLU A 287 21.34 -32.86 27.83
C GLU A 287 20.22 -33.70 27.17
N ASP A 288 18.97 -33.25 27.29
CA ASP A 288 17.81 -33.92 26.67
C ASP A 288 17.94 -33.97 25.13
N ARG A 289 18.47 -32.89 24.54
CA ARG A 289 18.75 -32.83 23.10
C ARG A 289 19.72 -33.92 22.67
N LYS A 290 20.82 -34.12 23.41
CA LYS A 290 21.81 -35.17 23.11
C LYS A 290 21.18 -36.57 23.16
N VAL A 291 20.37 -36.86 24.19
CA VAL A 291 19.70 -38.16 24.34
C VAL A 291 18.73 -38.43 23.18
N ILE A 292 17.93 -37.44 22.80
CA ILE A 292 16.98 -37.55 21.69
C ILE A 292 17.73 -37.81 20.38
N LEU A 293 18.79 -37.04 20.09
CA LEU A 293 19.59 -37.20 18.87
C LEU A 293 20.30 -38.57 18.81
N GLN A 294 20.88 -39.04 19.92
CA GLN A 294 21.47 -40.37 19.97
C GLN A 294 20.45 -41.47 19.67
N THR A 295 19.23 -41.34 20.19
CA THR A 295 18.14 -42.28 19.91
C THR A 295 17.73 -42.24 18.44
N LEU A 296 17.66 -41.05 17.85
CA LEU A 296 17.28 -40.81 16.45
C LEU A 296 18.27 -41.36 15.42
N PHE A 297 19.57 -41.27 15.74
CA PHE A 297 20.66 -41.73 14.88
C PHE A 297 21.12 -43.15 15.15
N ARG A 298 20.49 -43.88 16.08
CA ARG A 298 20.84 -45.27 16.35
C ARG A 298 20.67 -46.13 15.07
N PRO A 299 21.61 -47.02 14.73
CA PRO A 299 21.42 -47.97 13.64
C PRO A 299 20.19 -48.85 13.89
N SER A 300 19.38 -49.10 12.86
CA SER A 300 18.25 -50.03 12.97
C SER A 300 18.79 -51.45 13.15
N ALA A 301 18.49 -52.10 14.27
CA ALA A 301 18.85 -53.49 14.49
C ALA A 301 17.93 -54.36 13.61
N THR A 302 18.42 -54.80 12.44
CA THR A 302 17.70 -55.76 11.62
C THR A 302 18.03 -57.17 12.08
N GLY A 303 16.99 -57.97 12.38
CA GLY A 303 17.15 -59.34 12.89
C GLY A 303 17.77 -60.32 11.88
N ILE A 304 17.93 -59.92 10.62
CA ILE A 304 18.54 -60.77 9.57
C ILE A 304 20.04 -61.00 9.84
N ILE A 305 20.75 -60.04 10.43
CA ILE A 305 22.22 -60.10 10.57
C ILE A 305 22.63 -60.81 11.88
N LYS A 306 21.72 -60.96 12.84
CA LYS A 306 22.03 -61.52 14.17
C LYS A 306 21.77 -63.03 14.29
N ASP A 307 20.97 -63.58 13.39
CA ASP A 307 20.50 -64.97 13.47
C ASP A 307 21.20 -65.93 12.51
N ASP A 308 22.05 -65.44 11.60
CA ASP A 308 22.93 -66.27 10.76
C ASP A 308 24.21 -66.67 11.52
N ASN A 309 24.03 -67.07 12.78
CA ASN A 309 25.02 -67.82 13.53
C ASN A 309 25.08 -69.23 12.94
N LEU A 310 25.67 -69.36 11.75
CA LEU A 310 26.34 -70.60 11.40
C LEU A 310 27.25 -70.95 12.58
N PRO A 311 27.18 -72.18 13.14
CA PRO A 311 28.08 -72.57 14.23
C PRO A 311 29.49 -72.19 13.82
N THR A 312 30.15 -71.33 14.59
CA THR A 312 31.49 -70.79 14.32
C THR A 312 32.52 -71.89 14.02
N PHE A 313 32.24 -73.11 14.47
CA PHE A 313 32.95 -74.34 14.15
C PHE A 313 33.09 -74.65 12.64
N LEU A 314 32.12 -74.30 11.79
CA LEU A 314 32.22 -74.56 10.34
C LEU A 314 33.20 -73.61 9.65
N TRP A 315 33.33 -72.38 10.13
CA TRP A 315 34.24 -71.38 9.58
C TRP A 315 35.71 -71.69 9.91
N ASP A 316 35.99 -72.12 11.14
CA ASP A 316 37.34 -72.48 11.61
C ASP A 316 37.97 -73.63 10.81
N LYS A 317 37.15 -74.53 10.25
CA LYS A 317 37.62 -75.67 9.45
C LYS A 317 38.01 -75.30 8.02
N PHE A 318 37.49 -74.20 7.47
CA PHE A 318 37.82 -73.73 6.12
C PHE A 318 39.00 -72.74 6.09
N THR A 319 39.33 -72.13 7.23
CA THR A 319 40.41 -71.15 7.33
C THR A 319 41.69 -71.69 8.00
N SER A 320 41.73 -72.98 8.33
CA SER A 320 42.85 -73.65 9.01
C SER A 320 43.71 -74.55 8.09
N THR A 321 43.88 -74.17 6.83
CA THR A 321 44.89 -74.72 5.90
C THR A 321 45.77 -73.60 5.38
#